data_AF-S7VET2-F1
#
_entry.id   AF-S7VET2-F1
#
_cell.length_a   1.000
_cell.length_b   1.000
_cell.length_c   1.000
_cell.angle_alpha   90.00
_cell.angle_beta   90.00
_cell.angle_gamma   90.00
#
_symmetry.space_group_name_H-M   'P 1'
#
loop_
_entity.id
_entity.type
_entity.pdbx_description
1 polymer ?
#
loop_
_entity_poly.entity_id
_entity_poly.type
_entity_poly.pdbx_seq_one_letter_code
_entity_poly.pdbx_strand_id
1 'polypeptide(L)'
;MNNWLVYLLEVSVCQILFGLLYWTVFRNLSFFQANRVLLLTVTILSFIIPLLSIPFWNAPASEASLTVFQRLQHIELAFVPDKPLSTHATGFNVNWLVTILGLVYLIGFSYRLWKLFSGIIAVVKLTRKYESYEEDGIKIIYINSGPSFFSFLNYIFINKSHLAISEEEFSQVIEHEKTHVTQRHTLDNLLMEVSILICWFNPVLRLIKKELNNVHEYYADAKASAFKGNNESYSKLILKLASNNGSSLLTHQFSMNTIKKRIIMLNETKYNKRIALRYMLVAPCLILLLVAFSFVQKNPNSPEILASSETPHVIGSISWEGNTLYSDDYLSGYLGLKKGGQFNEEGINESLSYQPEGGDLGSLFMDQGYLYFTIEMKKEITGNKVDITFEISEGKVSVIDKVLITGNNKVPTEQILKMVDTVKGELFSRSKLVSSQKKIIESGLFDSEKLTPNIIPHPSDGTVDIEFNVVEL
;
A
#
# COMPACT_ATOMS: atom_id res chain seq x y z
N MET A 1 -0.71 -8.03 9.38
CA MET A 1 0.38 -7.15 9.86
C MET A 1 1.08 -6.30 8.78
N ASN A 2 0.59 -6.21 7.52
CA ASN A 2 1.30 -5.49 6.42
C ASN A 2 0.67 -4.12 6.03
N ASN A 3 0.04 -3.43 6.97
CA ASN A 3 -0.71 -2.20 6.67
C ASN A 3 0.18 -1.01 6.23
N TRP A 4 1.46 -0.98 6.63
CA TRP A 4 2.33 0.16 6.34
C TRP A 4 2.80 0.23 4.88
N LEU A 5 3.05 -0.92 4.23
CA LEU A 5 3.42 -0.97 2.81
C LEU A 5 2.25 -0.59 1.91
N VAL A 6 1.06 -1.11 2.23
CA VAL A 6 -0.19 -0.78 1.53
C VAL A 6 -0.45 0.71 1.64
N TYR A 7 -0.35 1.27 2.85
CA TYR A 7 -0.48 2.71 3.09
C TYR A 7 0.49 3.55 2.22
N LEU A 8 1.78 3.19 2.18
CA LEU A 8 2.76 3.92 1.35
C LEU A 8 2.45 3.84 -0.17
N LEU A 9 1.84 2.75 -0.61
CA LEU A 9 1.38 2.58 -1.99
C LEU A 9 0.16 3.49 -2.26
N GLU A 10 -0.82 3.52 -1.36
CA GLU A 10 -1.99 4.40 -1.45
C GLU A 10 -1.60 5.89 -1.50
N VAL A 11 -0.66 6.30 -0.65
CA VAL A 11 -0.06 7.65 -0.68
C VAL A 11 0.59 7.92 -2.04
N SER A 12 1.30 6.93 -2.60
CA SER A 12 1.96 7.07 -3.90
C SER A 12 0.96 7.25 -5.05
N VAL A 13 -0.17 6.55 -5.01
CA VAL A 13 -1.28 6.71 -5.97
C VAL A 13 -1.87 8.12 -5.88
N CYS A 14 -2.11 8.62 -4.67
CA CYS A 14 -2.57 10.00 -4.47
C CYS A 14 -1.60 11.02 -5.07
N GLN A 15 -0.29 10.85 -4.83
CA GLN A 15 0.76 11.74 -5.36
C GLN A 15 0.83 11.71 -6.88
N ILE A 16 0.67 10.53 -7.51
CA ILE A 16 0.61 10.40 -8.97
C ILE A 16 -0.57 11.18 -9.54
N LEU A 17 -1.77 10.96 -9.00
CA LEU A 17 -2.99 11.58 -9.51
C LEU A 17 -2.98 13.10 -9.35
N PHE A 18 -2.63 13.61 -8.16
CA PHE A 18 -2.50 15.05 -7.95
C PHE A 18 -1.37 15.67 -8.78
N GLY A 19 -0.23 14.97 -8.90
CA GLY A 19 0.88 15.41 -9.74
C GLY A 19 0.46 15.56 -11.20
N LEU A 20 -0.21 14.55 -11.77
CA LEU A 20 -0.73 14.59 -13.13
C LEU A 20 -1.73 15.74 -13.34
N LEU A 21 -2.65 15.94 -12.40
CA LEU A 21 -3.58 17.08 -12.44
C LEU A 21 -2.82 18.41 -12.46
N TYR A 22 -1.80 18.56 -11.61
CA TYR A 22 -0.93 19.74 -11.61
C TYR A 22 -0.23 19.96 -12.95
N TRP A 23 0.42 18.93 -13.50
CA TRP A 23 1.17 19.05 -14.76
C TRP A 23 0.30 19.41 -15.96
N THR A 24 -0.93 18.88 -16.00
CA THR A 24 -1.84 19.08 -17.13
C THR A 24 -2.57 20.41 -17.07
N VAL A 25 -2.99 20.85 -15.89
CA VAL A 25 -3.89 22.01 -15.74
C VAL A 25 -3.19 23.26 -15.21
N PHE A 26 -2.29 23.12 -14.24
CA PHE A 26 -1.86 24.21 -13.37
C PHE A 26 -0.43 24.71 -13.60
N ARG A 27 0.45 23.85 -14.12
CA ARG A 27 1.90 24.12 -14.25
C ARG A 27 2.23 25.44 -14.96
N ASN A 28 1.51 25.76 -16.02
CA ASN A 28 1.78 26.92 -16.87
C ASN A 28 0.94 28.13 -16.49
N LEU A 29 0.38 28.17 -15.28
CA LEU A 29 -0.39 29.32 -14.82
C LEU A 29 0.51 30.31 -14.08
N SER A 30 0.37 31.60 -14.39
CA SER A 30 1.12 32.69 -13.75
C SER A 30 0.65 33.05 -12.32
N PHE A 31 -0.27 32.27 -11.73
CA PHE A 31 -0.73 32.41 -10.34
C PHE A 31 0.21 31.70 -9.37
N PHE A 32 1.44 32.21 -9.22
CA PHE A 32 2.50 31.53 -8.47
C PHE A 32 2.12 31.20 -7.02
N GLN A 33 1.47 32.11 -6.29
CA GLN A 33 1.05 31.85 -4.91
C GLN A 33 -0.01 30.74 -4.83
N ALA A 34 -0.96 30.70 -5.78
CA ALA A 34 -1.98 29.66 -5.83
C ALA A 34 -1.36 28.30 -6.18
N ASN A 35 -0.42 28.26 -7.13
CA ASN A 35 0.33 27.05 -7.47
C ASN A 35 1.16 26.54 -6.29
N ARG A 36 1.81 27.44 -5.54
CA ARG A 36 2.55 27.09 -4.32
C ARG A 36 1.63 26.42 -3.29
N VAL A 37 0.52 27.08 -2.95
CA VAL A 37 -0.44 26.55 -1.96
C VAL A 37 -1.01 25.22 -2.43
N LEU A 38 -1.35 25.09 -3.72
CA LEU A 38 -1.86 23.86 -4.30
C LEU A 38 -0.86 22.70 -4.13
N LEU A 39 0.41 22.89 -4.55
CA LEU A 39 1.45 21.85 -4.47
C LEU A 39 1.70 21.37 -3.03
N LEU A 40 1.71 22.30 -2.07
CA LEU A 40 1.85 21.96 -0.65
C LEU A 40 0.62 21.22 -0.13
N THR A 41 -0.58 21.69 -0.49
CA THR A 41 -1.85 21.10 -0.05
C THR A 41 -2.03 19.69 -0.58
N VAL A 42 -1.78 19.45 -1.88
CA VAL A 42 -1.91 18.10 -2.45
C VAL A 42 -0.87 17.13 -1.88
N THR A 43 0.32 17.63 -1.55
CA THR A 43 1.34 16.81 -0.88
C THR A 43 0.84 16.38 0.50
N ILE A 44 0.35 17.30 1.32
CA ILE A 44 -0.19 16.99 2.65
C ILE A 44 -1.42 16.07 2.56
N LEU A 45 -2.37 16.40 1.68
CA LEU A 45 -3.58 15.59 1.47
C LEU A 45 -3.26 14.18 0.98
N SER A 46 -2.19 13.98 0.21
CA SER A 46 -1.79 12.64 -0.23
C SER A 46 -1.46 11.69 0.93
N PHE A 47 -1.03 12.23 2.07
CA PHE A 47 -0.83 11.45 3.30
C PHE A 47 -2.10 11.36 4.13
N ILE A 48 -2.91 12.42 4.19
CA ILE A 48 -4.13 12.43 5.02
C ILE A 48 -5.23 11.53 4.43
N ILE A 49 -5.44 11.56 3.10
CA ILE A 49 -6.56 10.86 2.45
C ILE A 49 -6.57 9.36 2.79
N PRO A 50 -5.46 8.60 2.68
CA PRO A 50 -5.48 7.18 3.03
C PRO A 50 -5.66 6.90 4.54
N LEU A 51 -5.48 7.90 5.41
CA LEU A 51 -5.79 7.77 6.84
C LEU A 51 -7.28 7.94 7.13
N LEU A 52 -8.02 8.64 6.27
CA LEU A 52 -9.44 8.90 6.47
C LEU A 52 -10.23 7.63 6.18
N SER A 53 -10.52 6.87 7.23
CA SER A 53 -11.56 5.83 7.17
C SER A 53 -12.90 6.56 7.06
N ILE A 54 -13.42 6.69 5.85
CA ILE A 54 -14.68 7.37 5.56
C ILE A 54 -15.75 6.27 5.42
N PRO A 55 -16.52 5.95 6.47
CA PRO A 55 -17.62 4.97 6.42
C PRO A 55 -18.85 5.63 5.78
N PHE A 56 -18.75 6.02 4.50
CA PHE A 56 -19.83 6.74 3.81
C PHE A 56 -20.43 5.91 2.68
N TRP A 57 -20.60 4.60 2.90
CA TRP A 57 -21.74 3.83 2.38
C TRP A 57 -21.59 2.40 2.89
N ASN A 58 -22.51 1.94 3.75
CA ASN A 58 -22.78 0.50 3.84
C ASN A 58 -23.58 0.12 2.59
N ALA A 59 -22.97 0.26 1.42
CA ALA A 59 -23.53 -0.33 0.21
C ALA A 59 -23.25 -1.84 0.35
N PRO A 60 -24.25 -2.72 0.15
CA PRO A 60 -23.96 -4.14 0.02
C PRO A 60 -22.92 -4.24 -1.10
N ALA A 61 -21.72 -4.68 -0.73
CA ALA A 61 -20.64 -4.86 -1.67
C ALA A 61 -21.16 -5.77 -2.77
N SER A 62 -21.41 -5.24 -3.97
CA SER A 62 -21.58 -6.11 -5.11
C SER A 62 -20.25 -6.86 -5.24
N GLU A 63 -20.32 -8.18 -5.27
CA GLU A 63 -19.23 -9.17 -5.32
C GLU A 63 -18.20 -8.94 -6.46
N ALA A 64 -18.35 -7.88 -7.26
CA ALA A 64 -17.49 -7.51 -8.36
C ALA A 64 -16.06 -7.10 -7.96
N SER A 65 -15.82 -6.52 -6.78
CA SER A 65 -14.46 -6.09 -6.37
C SER A 65 -13.55 -7.24 -5.94
N LEU A 66 -14.10 -8.38 -5.52
CA LEU A 66 -13.33 -9.59 -5.19
C LEU A 66 -12.73 -10.27 -6.43
N THR A 67 -13.35 -10.10 -7.60
CA THR A 67 -12.97 -10.84 -8.81
C THR A 67 -11.69 -10.35 -9.51
N VAL A 68 -11.27 -9.10 -9.34
CA VAL A 68 -10.10 -8.54 -10.05
C VAL A 68 -8.79 -8.78 -9.29
N PHE A 69 -8.80 -8.65 -7.97
CA PHE A 69 -7.61 -8.95 -7.15
C PHE A 69 -7.35 -10.47 -7.02
N GLN A 70 -8.40 -11.29 -6.92
CA GLN A 70 -8.24 -12.76 -6.90
C GLN A 70 -7.75 -13.31 -8.24
N ARG A 71 -8.13 -12.71 -9.39
CA ARG A 71 -7.64 -13.15 -10.71
C ARG A 71 -6.18 -12.82 -10.99
N LEU A 72 -5.60 -11.82 -10.32
CA LEU A 72 -4.17 -11.48 -10.46
C LEU A 72 -3.26 -12.31 -9.55
N GLN A 73 -3.81 -12.99 -8.53
CA GLN A 73 -3.05 -13.86 -7.63
C GLN A 73 -2.84 -15.28 -8.22
N HIS A 74 -3.53 -15.64 -9.31
CA HIS A 74 -3.48 -16.98 -9.91
C HIS A 74 -2.65 -17.08 -11.20
N ILE A 75 -1.72 -16.16 -11.46
CA ILE A 75 -0.73 -16.34 -12.54
C ILE A 75 0.62 -16.69 -11.91
N GLU A 76 0.70 -17.89 -11.32
CA GLU A 76 1.95 -18.64 -11.24
C GLU A 76 1.85 -19.78 -12.25
N LEU A 77 2.78 -19.77 -13.22
CA LEU A 77 3.02 -20.88 -14.13
C LEU A 77 3.29 -22.15 -13.31
N ALA A 78 2.53 -23.21 -13.59
CA ALA A 78 2.68 -24.52 -12.98
C ALA A 78 4.11 -25.05 -13.17
N PHE A 79 4.83 -25.19 -12.06
CA PHE A 79 6.05 -25.98 -11.96
C PHE A 79 5.86 -26.94 -10.79
N VAL A 80 5.67 -28.22 -11.09
CA VAL A 80 5.50 -29.32 -10.14
C VAL A 80 6.85 -29.66 -9.49
N PRO A 81 6.98 -29.73 -8.15
CA PRO A 81 8.08 -30.45 -7.51
C PRO A 81 7.64 -31.88 -7.11
N ASP A 82 8.42 -32.87 -7.52
CA ASP A 82 8.37 -34.27 -7.06
C ASP A 82 8.77 -34.41 -5.56
N LYS A 83 8.37 -35.55 -4.97
CA LYS A 83 8.55 -36.09 -3.60
C LYS A 83 9.78 -35.63 -2.76
N PRO A 84 9.69 -35.74 -1.41
CA PRO A 84 10.62 -35.10 -0.48
C PRO A 84 11.96 -35.85 -0.42
N LEU A 85 12.92 -35.40 -1.21
CA LEU A 85 14.32 -35.40 -0.79
C LEU A 85 14.48 -34.20 0.14
N SER A 86 15.10 -34.37 1.30
CA SER A 86 15.37 -33.30 2.28
C SER A 86 15.87 -32.02 1.59
N THR A 87 14.93 -31.15 1.27
CA THR A 87 15.12 -29.83 0.69
C THR A 87 13.93 -29.04 1.19
N HIS A 88 14.22 -27.94 1.88
CA HIS A 88 13.23 -26.97 2.26
C HIS A 88 12.40 -26.62 1.02
N ALA A 89 11.17 -27.10 0.94
CA ALA A 89 10.19 -26.56 0.02
C ALA A 89 9.97 -25.12 0.47
N THR A 90 10.76 -24.21 -0.07
CA THR A 90 10.55 -22.79 0.04
C THR A 90 9.32 -22.48 -0.78
N GLY A 91 8.13 -22.76 -0.24
CA GLY A 91 7.01 -21.86 -0.49
C GLY A 91 7.59 -20.47 -0.28
N PHE A 92 7.44 -19.58 -1.26
CA PHE A 92 7.96 -18.22 -1.16
C PHE A 92 7.37 -17.64 0.12
N ASN A 93 8.14 -17.69 1.20
CA ASN A 93 7.66 -17.29 2.49
C ASN A 93 7.57 -15.76 2.40
N VAL A 94 6.37 -15.25 2.08
CA VAL A 94 6.16 -13.84 1.71
C VAL A 94 6.66 -12.91 2.82
N ASN A 95 6.80 -13.43 4.06
CA ASN A 95 7.43 -12.71 5.15
C ASN A 95 8.90 -12.41 4.91
N TRP A 96 9.69 -13.28 4.26
CA TRP A 96 11.08 -12.92 3.90
C TRP A 96 11.12 -11.81 2.86
N LEU A 97 10.22 -11.82 1.87
CA LEU A 97 10.13 -10.75 0.87
C LEU A 97 9.72 -9.42 1.50
N VAL A 98 8.67 -9.43 2.35
CA VAL A 98 8.22 -8.27 3.10
C VAL A 98 9.31 -7.78 4.07
N THR A 99 10.05 -8.70 4.69
CA THR A 99 11.19 -8.36 5.56
C THR A 99 12.32 -7.71 4.77
N ILE A 100 12.70 -8.27 3.62
CA ILE A 100 13.71 -7.67 2.75
C ILE A 100 13.26 -6.31 2.23
N LEU A 101 12.01 -6.16 1.79
CA LEU A 101 11.45 -4.88 1.37
C LEU A 101 11.46 -3.86 2.53
N GLY A 102 11.15 -4.30 3.74
CA GLY A 102 11.28 -3.51 4.97
C GLY A 102 12.72 -3.06 5.23
N LEU A 103 13.69 -3.95 5.11
CA LEU A 103 15.12 -3.63 5.28
C LEU A 103 15.61 -2.66 4.21
N VAL A 104 15.28 -2.89 2.93
CA VAL A 104 15.61 -1.98 1.82
C VAL A 104 14.99 -0.61 2.05
N TYR A 105 13.74 -0.57 2.49
CA TYR A 105 13.06 0.67 2.86
C TYR A 105 13.80 1.41 3.97
N LEU A 106 14.18 0.71 5.06
CA LEU A 106 14.90 1.29 6.20
C LEU A 106 16.29 1.80 5.82
N ILE A 107 17.02 1.10 4.97
CA ILE A 107 18.32 1.54 4.45
C ILE A 107 18.15 2.84 3.66
N GLY A 108 17.20 2.87 2.73
CA GLY A 108 16.91 4.06 1.92
C GLY A 108 16.45 5.25 2.78
N PHE A 109 15.57 5.01 3.73
CA PHE A 109 15.11 6.00 4.72
C PHE A 109 16.28 6.56 5.52
N SER A 110 17.14 5.69 6.07
CA SER A 110 18.30 6.08 6.87
C SER A 110 19.31 6.91 6.08
N TYR A 111 19.58 6.53 4.82
CA TYR A 111 20.43 7.31 3.94
C TYR A 111 19.85 8.71 3.67
N ARG A 112 18.53 8.81 3.42
CA ARG A 112 17.86 10.10 3.19
C ARG A 112 17.84 10.97 4.44
N LEU A 113 17.61 10.37 5.60
CA LEU A 113 17.67 11.03 6.90
C LEU A 113 19.07 11.60 7.16
N TRP A 114 20.12 10.79 6.98
CA TRP A 114 21.51 11.23 7.10
C TRP A 114 21.85 12.37 6.13
N LYS A 115 21.41 12.27 4.87
CA LYS A 115 21.62 13.32 3.86
C LYS A 115 20.95 14.64 4.25
N LEU A 116 19.74 14.60 4.80
CA LEU A 116 19.02 15.79 5.28
C LEU A 116 19.78 16.44 6.44
N PHE A 117 20.16 15.67 7.45
CA PHE A 117 20.89 16.19 8.61
C PHE A 117 22.26 16.72 8.27
N SER A 118 23.03 16.01 7.43
CA SER A 118 24.34 16.48 6.98
C SER A 118 24.25 17.81 6.24
N GLY A 119 23.20 18.02 5.43
CA GLY A 119 22.92 19.31 4.78
C GLY A 119 22.65 20.43 5.78
N ILE A 120 21.80 20.19 6.79
CA ILE A 120 21.51 21.17 7.85
C ILE A 120 22.78 21.48 8.65
N ILE A 121 23.56 20.47 9.02
CA ILE A 121 24.83 20.65 9.75
C ILE A 121 25.82 21.48 8.92
N ALA A 122 25.89 21.28 7.60
CA ALA A 122 26.75 22.07 6.72
C ALA A 122 26.37 23.56 6.75
N VAL A 123 25.08 23.89 6.68
CA VAL A 123 24.60 25.28 6.77
C VAL A 123 24.86 25.89 8.16
N VAL A 124 24.64 25.13 9.23
CA VAL A 124 24.95 25.58 10.60
C VAL A 124 26.45 25.84 10.77
N LYS A 125 27.32 25.01 10.19
CA LYS A 125 28.77 25.22 10.19
C LYS A 125 29.15 26.52 9.47
N LEU A 126 28.54 26.83 8.33
CA LEU A 126 28.76 28.11 7.63
C LEU A 126 28.34 29.30 8.49
N THR A 127 27.18 29.19 9.15
CA THR A 127 26.65 30.23 10.03
C THR A 127 27.54 30.52 11.23
N ARG A 128 28.25 29.50 11.75
CA ARG A 128 29.20 29.67 12.88
C ARG A 128 30.59 30.13 12.44
N LYS A 129 30.96 29.91 11.18
CA LYS A 129 32.31 30.18 10.66
C LYS A 129 32.50 31.63 10.22
N TYR A 130 31.46 32.25 9.67
CA TYR A 130 31.51 33.59 9.10
C TYR A 130 30.68 34.56 9.92
N GLU A 131 31.11 35.83 9.96
CA GLU A 131 30.35 36.90 10.61
C GLU A 131 29.05 37.18 9.83
N SER A 132 27.99 37.50 10.57
CA SER A 132 26.68 37.84 10.02
C SER A 132 26.34 39.30 10.29
N TYR A 133 25.82 39.98 9.28
CA TYR A 133 25.28 41.33 9.37
C TYR A 133 23.75 41.25 9.37
N GLU A 134 23.08 42.04 10.20
CA GLU A 134 21.62 42.03 10.27
C GLU A 134 21.02 43.26 9.57
N GLU A 135 20.12 43.02 8.63
CA GLU A 135 19.39 44.04 7.88
C GLU A 135 17.93 43.61 7.78
N ASP A 136 17.00 44.44 8.26
CA ASP A 136 15.54 44.14 8.30
C ASP A 136 15.17 42.79 8.96
N GLY A 137 15.91 42.35 9.99
CA GLY A 137 15.71 41.06 10.65
C GLY A 137 16.21 39.85 9.84
N ILE A 138 16.95 40.09 8.76
CA ILE A 138 17.58 39.09 7.89
C ILE A 138 19.08 39.14 8.11
N LYS A 139 19.70 37.96 8.25
CA LYS A 139 21.15 37.84 8.50
C LYS A 139 21.90 37.54 7.20
N ILE A 140 22.72 38.48 6.76
CA ILE A 140 23.55 38.36 5.56
C ILE A 140 24.94 37.86 5.95
N ILE A 141 25.40 36.80 5.29
CA ILE A 141 26.69 36.17 5.52
C ILE A 141 27.47 36.14 4.21
N TYR A 142 28.68 36.70 4.23
CA TYR A 142 29.57 36.64 3.09
C TYR A 142 30.51 35.43 3.18
N ILE A 143 30.49 34.60 2.14
CA ILE A 143 31.33 33.40 2.02
C ILE A 143 32.35 33.57 0.89
N ASN A 144 33.44 32.81 0.98
CA ASN A 144 34.53 32.85 -0.01
C ASN A 144 34.55 31.62 -0.93
N SER A 145 33.64 30.67 -0.72
CA SER A 145 33.53 29.44 -1.53
C SER A 145 32.10 28.91 -1.49
N GLY A 146 31.66 28.29 -2.59
CA GLY A 146 30.31 27.74 -2.73
C GLY A 146 29.47 28.42 -3.83
N PRO A 147 28.15 28.19 -3.85
CA PRO A 147 27.24 28.79 -4.84
C PRO A 147 27.17 30.32 -4.71
N SER A 148 26.81 31.00 -5.81
CA SER A 148 26.82 32.48 -5.91
C SER A 148 25.95 33.16 -4.85
N PHE A 149 24.70 32.73 -4.75
CA PHE A 149 23.70 33.24 -3.81
C PHE A 149 22.84 32.06 -3.36
N PHE A 150 22.51 31.99 -2.08
CA PHE A 150 21.45 31.11 -1.58
C PHE A 150 20.88 31.60 -0.27
N SER A 151 19.60 31.30 -0.04
CA SER A 151 18.87 31.65 1.17
C SER A 151 18.49 30.43 2.00
N PHE A 152 18.60 30.52 3.32
CA PHE A 152 18.19 29.48 4.26
C PHE A 152 17.58 30.07 5.53
N LEU A 153 16.31 29.78 5.80
CA LEU A 153 15.53 30.36 6.90
C LEU A 153 15.59 31.90 6.86
N ASN A 154 16.24 32.53 7.84
CA ASN A 154 16.44 33.97 7.91
C ASN A 154 17.87 34.41 7.51
N TYR A 155 18.65 33.52 6.87
CA TYR A 155 20.00 33.79 6.42
C TYR A 155 20.07 33.92 4.89
N ILE A 156 20.84 34.89 4.42
CA ILE A 156 21.23 35.04 3.01
C ILE A 156 22.75 34.88 2.92
N PHE A 157 23.20 33.96 2.08
CA PHE A 157 24.62 33.69 1.86
C PHE A 157 25.05 34.25 0.51
N ILE A 158 26.11 35.05 0.51
CA ILE A 158 26.61 35.74 -0.68
C ILE A 158 28.07 35.34 -0.91
N ASN A 159 28.36 34.75 -2.06
CA ASN A 159 29.74 34.45 -2.42
C ASN A 159 30.43 35.66 -3.04
N LYS A 160 31.49 36.15 -2.39
CA LYS A 160 32.26 37.30 -2.88
C LYS A 160 32.98 37.04 -4.20
N SER A 161 33.32 35.78 -4.52
CA SER A 161 34.09 35.44 -5.72
C SER A 161 33.30 35.57 -7.01
N HIS A 162 31.96 35.67 -6.96
CA HIS A 162 31.08 35.74 -8.13
C HIS A 162 30.47 37.15 -8.33
N LEU A 163 31.02 38.18 -7.66
CA LEU A 163 30.60 39.58 -7.75
C LEU A 163 31.22 40.28 -8.97
N ALA A 164 30.65 40.05 -10.16
CA ALA A 164 30.92 40.85 -11.37
C ALA A 164 29.63 41.46 -11.92
N ILE A 165 28.85 42.12 -11.05
CA ILE A 165 27.57 42.74 -11.36
C ILE A 165 27.52 44.17 -10.81
N SER A 166 26.75 45.05 -11.46
CA SER A 166 26.60 46.44 -11.00
C SER A 166 25.87 46.51 -9.66
N GLU A 167 25.98 47.62 -8.92
CA GLU A 167 25.23 47.81 -7.68
C GLU A 167 23.71 47.70 -7.89
N GLU A 168 23.21 48.15 -9.05
CA GLU A 168 21.80 48.02 -9.41
C GLU A 168 21.40 46.55 -9.60
N GLU A 169 22.18 45.79 -10.37
CA GLU A 169 21.96 44.35 -10.57
C GLU A 169 22.03 43.61 -9.22
N PHE A 170 22.98 43.97 -8.36
CA PHE A 170 23.13 43.40 -7.03
C PHE A 170 21.88 43.65 -6.16
N SER A 171 21.32 44.87 -6.19
CA SER A 171 20.09 45.19 -5.44
C SER A 171 18.90 44.33 -5.86
N GLN A 172 18.78 43.99 -7.15
CA GLN A 172 17.72 43.10 -7.64
C GLN A 172 17.94 41.64 -7.20
N VAL A 173 19.20 41.19 -7.14
CA VAL A 173 19.54 39.85 -6.62
C VAL A 173 19.22 39.77 -5.13
N ILE A 174 19.55 40.80 -4.35
CA ILE A 174 19.22 40.83 -2.93
C ILE A 174 17.70 40.80 -2.70
N GLU A 175 16.93 41.55 -3.49
CA GLU A 175 15.46 41.53 -3.39
C GLU A 175 14.88 40.15 -3.76
N HIS A 176 15.49 39.44 -4.72
CA HIS A 176 15.16 38.06 -5.04
C HIS A 176 15.41 37.14 -3.83
N GLU A 177 16.61 37.16 -3.25
CA GLU A 177 16.96 36.34 -2.08
C GLU A 177 16.09 36.67 -0.85
N LYS A 178 15.83 37.96 -0.61
CA LYS A 178 14.90 38.44 0.44
C LYS A 178 13.50 37.87 0.26
N THR A 179 13.05 37.67 -0.97
CA THR A 179 11.76 37.02 -1.24
C THR A 179 11.74 35.58 -0.73
N HIS A 180 12.81 34.81 -0.89
CA HIS A 180 12.87 33.43 -0.37
C HIS A 180 12.77 33.37 1.16
N VAL A 181 13.44 34.30 1.84
CA VAL A 181 13.41 34.44 3.30
C VAL A 181 12.00 34.86 3.77
N THR A 182 11.47 35.96 3.25
CA THR A 182 10.18 36.51 3.68
C THR A 182 9.01 35.56 3.41
N GLN A 183 9.04 34.82 2.30
CA GLN A 183 8.05 33.81 1.99
C GLN A 183 8.27 32.47 2.70
N ARG A 184 9.39 32.30 3.41
CA ARG A 184 9.77 31.07 4.12
C ARG A 184 9.87 29.85 3.20
N HIS A 185 10.40 30.01 1.98
CA HIS A 185 10.56 28.91 1.01
C HIS A 185 11.43 27.76 1.53
N THR A 186 12.31 28.01 2.52
CA THR A 186 13.04 26.95 3.20
C THR A 186 12.11 25.96 3.93
N LEU A 187 11.01 26.42 4.52
CA LEU A 187 10.05 25.53 5.19
C LEU A 187 9.34 24.63 4.20
N ASP A 188 8.94 25.17 3.05
CA ASP A 188 8.36 24.40 1.94
C ASP A 188 9.32 23.30 1.47
N ASN A 189 10.60 23.65 1.29
CA ASN A 189 11.63 22.69 0.90
C ASN A 189 11.85 21.61 1.95
N LEU A 190 11.85 21.96 3.24
CA LEU A 190 11.94 21.00 4.33
C LEU A 190 10.73 20.06 4.38
N LEU A 191 9.51 20.58 4.19
CA LEU A 191 8.30 19.75 4.08
C LEU A 191 8.42 18.74 2.95
N MET A 192 8.89 19.18 1.78
CA MET A 192 9.12 18.27 0.65
C MET A 192 10.23 17.26 0.92
N GLU A 193 11.32 17.64 1.59
CA GLU A 193 12.37 16.69 1.99
C GLU A 193 11.87 15.66 3.00
N VAL A 194 11.05 16.05 3.98
CA VAL A 194 10.42 15.12 4.93
C VAL A 194 9.48 14.17 4.20
N SER A 195 8.69 14.69 3.26
CA SER A 195 7.78 13.86 2.45
C SER A 195 8.56 12.88 1.57
N ILE A 196 9.66 13.32 0.94
CA ILE A 196 10.57 12.48 0.13
C ILE A 196 11.34 11.49 1.01
N LEU A 197 11.61 11.83 2.26
CA LEU A 197 12.26 10.92 3.20
C LEU A 197 11.35 9.72 3.51
N ILE A 198 10.06 9.96 3.72
CA ILE A 198 9.05 8.89 3.92
C ILE A 198 8.84 8.12 2.61
N CYS A 199 8.60 8.81 1.50
CA CYS A 199 8.33 8.21 0.19
C CYS A 199 9.59 8.19 -0.70
N TRP A 200 10.74 7.78 -0.18
CA TRP A 200 12.02 7.92 -0.88
C TRP A 200 12.09 7.13 -2.18
N PHE A 201 11.32 6.06 -2.32
CA PHE A 201 11.25 5.29 -3.56
C PHE A 201 10.42 6.02 -4.62
N ASN A 202 9.49 6.91 -4.25
CA ASN A 202 8.56 7.55 -5.18
C ASN A 202 9.23 8.69 -5.97
N PRO A 203 9.39 8.57 -7.30
CA PRO A 203 9.97 9.62 -8.14
C PRO A 203 9.05 10.82 -8.33
N VAL A 204 7.72 10.65 -8.25
CA VAL A 204 6.75 11.72 -8.50
C VAL A 204 6.92 12.85 -7.50
N LEU A 205 7.19 12.54 -6.24
CA LEU A 205 7.35 13.54 -5.21
C LEU A 205 8.59 14.42 -5.45
N ARG A 206 9.65 13.88 -6.08
CA ARG A 206 10.81 14.67 -6.52
C ARG A 206 10.46 15.61 -7.67
N LEU A 207 9.58 15.17 -8.57
CA LEU A 207 9.08 16.00 -9.66
C LEU A 207 8.18 17.12 -9.10
N ILE A 208 7.29 16.82 -8.15
CA ILE A 208 6.47 17.82 -7.44
C ILE A 208 7.37 18.86 -6.75
N LYS A 209 8.41 18.42 -6.02
CA LYS A 209 9.38 19.33 -5.41
C LYS A 209 10.09 20.21 -6.44
N LYS A 210 10.47 19.64 -7.59
CA LYS A 210 11.08 20.42 -8.69
C LYS A 210 10.13 21.51 -9.19
N GLU A 211 8.84 21.21 -9.35
CA GLU A 211 7.84 22.21 -9.75
C GLU A 211 7.60 23.25 -8.65
N LEU A 212 7.61 22.87 -7.36
CA LEU A 212 7.52 23.82 -6.25
C LEU A 212 8.69 24.80 -6.24
N ASN A 213 9.91 24.30 -6.44
CA ASN A 213 11.10 25.14 -6.56
C ASN A 213 10.99 26.09 -7.75
N ASN A 214 10.53 25.62 -8.91
CA ASN A 214 10.28 26.49 -10.06
C ASN A 214 9.29 27.62 -9.71
N VAL A 215 8.21 27.30 -8.99
CA VAL A 215 7.22 28.29 -8.54
C VAL A 215 7.85 29.31 -7.57
N HIS A 216 8.74 28.88 -6.67
CA HIS A 216 9.51 29.79 -5.80
C HIS A 216 10.35 30.76 -6.62
N GLU A 217 11.08 30.27 -7.62
CA GLU A 217 11.89 31.09 -8.52
C GLU A 217 11.01 32.10 -9.29
N TYR A 218 9.88 31.66 -9.87
CA TYR A 218 8.99 32.55 -10.63
C TYR A 218 8.41 33.66 -9.74
N TYR A 219 8.07 33.32 -8.50
CA TYR A 219 7.55 34.30 -7.55
C TYR A 219 8.61 35.31 -7.13
N ALA A 220 9.84 34.86 -6.85
CA ALA A 220 10.97 35.72 -6.51
C ALA A 220 11.38 36.62 -7.69
N ASP A 221 11.43 36.07 -8.90
CA ASP A 221 11.71 36.80 -10.14
C ASP A 221 10.69 37.92 -10.38
N ALA A 222 9.40 37.62 -10.18
CA ALA A 222 8.33 38.59 -10.35
C ALA A 222 8.40 39.76 -9.36
N LYS A 223 8.87 39.52 -8.12
CA LYS A 223 9.08 40.58 -7.11
C LYS A 223 10.33 41.40 -7.40
N ALA A 224 11.46 40.74 -7.66
CA ALA A 224 12.73 41.40 -7.95
C ALA A 224 12.66 42.29 -9.21
N SER A 225 11.95 41.83 -10.24
CA SER A 225 11.71 42.64 -11.43
C SER A 225 10.80 43.85 -11.15
N ALA A 226 9.73 43.65 -10.36
CA ALA A 226 8.81 44.73 -10.00
C ALA A 226 9.47 45.83 -9.17
N PHE A 227 10.48 45.50 -8.35
CA PHE A 227 11.22 46.45 -7.53
C PHE A 227 11.88 47.59 -8.33
N LYS A 228 12.36 47.31 -9.56
CA LYS A 228 12.95 48.31 -10.47
C LYS A 228 12.10 48.60 -11.71
N GLY A 229 11.03 47.85 -11.93
CA GLY A 229 10.05 48.10 -13.00
C GLY A 229 10.51 47.73 -14.42
N ASN A 230 11.51 46.86 -14.59
CA ASN A 230 11.97 46.45 -15.91
C ASN A 230 12.26 44.93 -16.01
N ASN A 231 11.29 44.20 -16.57
CA ASN A 231 11.38 42.76 -16.82
C ASN A 231 12.49 42.38 -17.80
N GLU A 232 12.79 43.22 -18.78
CA GLU A 232 13.82 42.93 -19.80
C GLU A 232 15.21 43.00 -19.18
N SER A 233 15.50 44.07 -18.43
CA SER A 233 16.76 44.22 -17.71
C SER A 233 16.98 43.07 -16.72
N TYR A 234 15.94 42.69 -15.99
CA TYR A 234 16.04 41.56 -15.06
C TYR A 234 16.21 40.21 -15.79
N SER A 235 15.55 40.00 -16.93
CA SER A 235 15.74 38.78 -17.75
C SER A 235 17.20 38.63 -18.24
N LYS A 236 17.84 39.75 -18.63
CA LYS A 236 19.26 39.78 -19.00
C LYS A 236 20.16 39.47 -17.80
N LEU A 237 19.81 39.97 -16.61
CA LEU A 237 20.52 39.67 -15.37
C LEU A 237 20.47 38.17 -15.03
N ILE A 238 19.30 37.53 -15.12
CA ILE A 238 19.18 36.07 -14.91
C ILE A 238 20.11 35.32 -15.87
N LEU A 239 20.13 35.71 -17.15
CA LEU A 239 20.98 35.06 -18.16
C LEU A 239 22.48 35.27 -17.87
N LYS A 240 22.88 36.48 -17.46
CA LYS A 240 24.26 36.84 -17.08
C LYS A 240 24.74 36.05 -15.87
N LEU A 241 23.89 35.89 -14.85
CA LEU A 241 24.21 35.08 -13.66
C LEU A 241 24.33 33.60 -13.99
N ALA A 242 23.55 33.10 -14.94
CA ALA A 242 23.64 31.72 -15.41
C ALA A 242 24.89 31.43 -16.23
N SER A 243 25.31 32.36 -17.11
CA SER A 243 26.49 32.18 -17.97
C SER A 243 27.80 32.16 -17.20
N ASN A 244 27.86 32.84 -16.05
CA ASN A 244 29.06 32.90 -15.21
C ASN A 244 29.26 31.64 -14.34
N ASN A 245 28.28 30.74 -14.27
CA ASN A 245 28.43 29.46 -13.58
C ASN A 245 29.09 28.45 -14.53
N GLY A 246 30.43 28.37 -14.47
CA GLY A 246 31.31 27.50 -15.27
C GLY A 246 31.06 26.00 -15.13
N SER A 247 29.88 25.55 -15.58
CA SER A 247 29.40 24.18 -15.48
C SER A 247 29.73 23.39 -16.75
N SER A 248 30.05 22.10 -16.60
CA SER A 248 30.43 21.21 -17.69
C SER A 248 29.32 21.05 -18.74
N LEU A 249 29.69 20.76 -19.99
CA LEU A 249 28.81 20.77 -21.19
C LEU A 249 27.47 20.02 -21.01
N LEU A 250 27.46 18.91 -20.25
CA LEU A 250 26.25 18.11 -19.99
C LEU A 250 25.29 18.76 -18.98
N THR A 251 25.82 19.51 -18.00
CA THR A 251 24.98 20.19 -16.99
C THR A 251 24.36 21.48 -17.51
N HIS A 252 25.00 22.13 -18.48
CA HIS A 252 24.55 23.38 -19.09
C HIS A 252 23.23 23.21 -19.88
N GLN A 253 23.00 22.07 -20.55
CA GLN A 253 21.77 21.84 -21.33
C GLN A 253 20.53 21.70 -20.44
N PHE A 254 20.68 21.16 -19.22
CA PHE A 254 19.57 20.99 -18.28
C PHE A 254 19.23 22.27 -17.51
N SER A 255 20.23 23.07 -17.13
CA SER A 255 20.01 24.38 -16.49
C SER A 255 19.37 25.38 -17.45
N MET A 256 19.69 25.30 -18.75
CA MET A 256 19.12 26.22 -19.72
C MET A 256 17.60 26.09 -19.88
N ASN A 257 17.05 24.89 -19.65
CA ASN A 257 15.60 24.68 -19.67
C ASN A 257 14.90 25.34 -18.47
N THR A 258 15.53 25.35 -17.27
CA THR A 258 14.95 26.02 -16.10
C THR A 258 15.02 27.53 -16.22
N ILE A 259 16.16 28.06 -16.71
CA ILE A 259 16.35 29.50 -16.97
C ILE A 259 15.36 30.00 -18.02
N LYS A 260 15.22 29.28 -19.15
CA LYS A 260 14.24 29.60 -20.19
C LYS A 260 12.83 29.72 -19.62
N LYS A 261 12.42 28.78 -18.77
CA LYS A 261 11.09 28.82 -18.14
C LYS A 261 10.92 30.01 -17.19
N ARG A 262 11.94 30.36 -16.40
CA ARG A 262 11.93 31.55 -15.53
C ARG A 262 11.67 32.82 -16.36
N ILE A 263 12.40 33.00 -17.46
CA ILE A 263 12.24 34.17 -18.35
C ILE A 263 10.87 34.18 -19.03
N ILE A 264 10.36 33.03 -19.47
CA ILE A 264 9.02 32.93 -20.06
C ILE A 264 7.96 33.33 -19.03
N MET A 265 7.95 32.70 -17.85
CA MET A 265 6.94 32.96 -16.81
C MET A 265 6.99 34.39 -16.27
N LEU A 266 8.16 35.03 -16.26
CA LEU A 266 8.32 36.43 -15.88
C LEU A 266 7.61 37.39 -16.86
N ASN A 267 7.63 37.06 -18.15
CA ASN A 267 7.08 37.89 -19.22
C ASN A 267 5.66 37.48 -19.66
N GLU A 268 5.08 36.45 -19.04
CA GLU A 268 3.68 36.10 -19.30
C GLU A 268 2.72 37.17 -18.80
N THR A 269 1.62 37.37 -19.54
CA THR A 269 0.57 38.32 -19.17
C THR A 269 -0.15 37.87 -17.89
N LYS A 270 -0.38 38.81 -16.98
CA LYS A 270 -0.95 38.52 -15.67
C LYS A 270 -2.47 38.51 -15.69
N TYR A 271 -3.03 37.57 -14.91
CA TYR A 271 -4.38 37.55 -14.34
C TYR A 271 -5.57 37.58 -15.32
N ASN A 272 -6.25 36.43 -15.47
CA ASN A 272 -7.59 36.33 -16.06
C ASN A 272 -8.51 35.52 -15.13
N LYS A 273 -9.64 36.11 -14.71
CA LYS A 273 -10.63 35.47 -13.83
C LYS A 273 -11.15 34.13 -14.37
N ARG A 274 -11.26 33.97 -15.70
CA ARG A 274 -11.68 32.69 -16.32
C ARG A 274 -10.62 31.59 -16.19
N ILE A 275 -9.35 31.96 -16.19
CA ILE A 275 -8.26 30.99 -15.99
C ILE A 275 -8.22 30.56 -14.52
N ALA A 276 -8.56 31.45 -13.58
CA ALA A 276 -8.66 31.12 -12.16
C ALA A 276 -9.77 30.09 -11.84
N LEU A 277 -10.84 29.99 -12.65
CA LEU A 277 -11.86 28.94 -12.49
C LEU A 277 -11.29 27.52 -12.64
N ARG A 278 -10.14 27.34 -13.30
CA ARG A 278 -9.50 26.02 -13.43
C ARG A 278 -9.13 25.41 -12.08
N TYR A 279 -8.89 26.20 -11.03
CA TYR A 279 -8.63 25.69 -9.68
C TYR A 279 -9.82 24.97 -9.06
N MET A 280 -11.04 25.20 -9.54
CA MET A 280 -12.21 24.42 -9.12
C MET A 280 -12.11 22.94 -9.51
N LEU A 281 -11.29 22.58 -10.52
CA LEU A 281 -11.06 21.18 -10.92
C LEU A 281 -10.34 20.33 -9.87
N VAL A 282 -9.75 20.96 -8.85
CA VAL A 282 -9.15 20.24 -7.72
C VAL A 282 -10.23 19.56 -6.87
N ALA A 283 -11.39 20.21 -6.69
CA ALA A 283 -12.48 19.70 -5.88
C ALA A 283 -13.08 18.36 -6.39
N PRO A 284 -13.47 18.21 -7.67
CA PRO A 284 -13.98 16.93 -8.17
C PRO A 284 -12.91 15.83 -8.14
N CYS A 285 -11.63 16.16 -8.36
CA CYS A 285 -10.54 15.18 -8.23
C CYS A 285 -10.38 14.71 -6.77
N LEU A 286 -10.48 15.63 -5.81
CA LEU A 286 -10.44 15.32 -4.39
C LEU A 286 -11.65 14.46 -3.97
N ILE A 287 -12.86 14.80 -4.42
CA ILE A 287 -14.07 14.00 -4.17
C ILE A 287 -13.92 12.60 -4.76
N LEU A 288 -13.45 12.48 -6.00
CA LEU A 288 -13.21 11.19 -6.66
C LEU A 288 -12.23 10.32 -5.86
N LEU A 289 -11.15 10.92 -5.36
CA LEU A 289 -10.17 10.23 -4.52
C LEU A 289 -10.78 9.77 -3.20
N LEU A 290 -11.49 10.66 -2.49
CA LEU A 290 -12.16 10.30 -1.23
C LEU A 290 -13.16 9.16 -1.42
N VAL A 291 -13.92 9.18 -2.50
CA VAL A 291 -14.87 8.12 -2.86
C VAL A 291 -14.13 6.81 -3.17
N ALA A 292 -13.07 6.86 -3.97
CA ALA A 292 -12.28 5.66 -4.32
C ALA A 292 -11.68 4.98 -3.08
N PHE A 293 -11.18 5.76 -2.11
CA PHE A 293 -10.63 5.23 -0.86
C PHE A 293 -11.72 4.86 0.17
N SER A 294 -12.92 5.43 0.07
CA SER A 294 -14.07 4.99 0.88
C SER A 294 -14.58 3.60 0.50
N PHE A 295 -14.49 3.24 -0.79
CA PHE A 295 -14.86 1.90 -1.27
C PHE A 295 -13.81 0.82 -1.00
N VAL A 296 -12.61 1.19 -0.58
CA VAL A 296 -11.65 0.23 -0.05
C VAL A 296 -12.12 -0.12 1.35
N GLN A 297 -12.96 -1.16 1.43
CA GLN A 297 -13.40 -1.72 2.69
C GLN A 297 -12.15 -2.25 3.42
N LYS A 298 -11.59 -1.43 4.30
CA LYS A 298 -10.65 -1.90 5.31
C LYS A 298 -11.45 -2.88 6.15
N ASN A 299 -11.17 -4.17 5.98
CA ASN A 299 -11.89 -5.26 6.62
C ASN A 299 -12.12 -4.90 8.11
N PRO A 300 -13.36 -4.69 8.57
CA PRO A 300 -13.63 -4.16 9.92
C PRO A 300 -13.19 -5.10 11.04
N ASN A 301 -12.74 -6.31 10.71
CA ASN A 301 -12.30 -7.30 11.69
C ASN A 301 -10.85 -7.08 12.18
N SER A 302 -10.31 -5.88 12.02
CA SER A 302 -9.20 -5.41 12.85
C SER A 302 -9.78 -4.48 13.91
N PRO A 303 -10.04 -4.94 15.15
CA PRO A 303 -10.51 -4.05 16.19
C PRO A 303 -9.43 -3.00 16.42
N GLU A 304 -9.82 -1.75 16.23
CA GLU A 304 -9.11 -0.58 16.71
C GLU A 304 -9.18 -0.65 18.24
N ILE A 305 -8.19 -1.29 18.86
CA ILE A 305 -8.03 -1.28 20.32
C ILE A 305 -7.62 0.14 20.70
N LEU A 306 -8.63 0.96 20.99
CA LEU A 306 -8.50 2.00 21.99
C LEU A 306 -7.93 1.35 23.25
N ALA A 307 -6.78 1.87 23.67
CA ALA A 307 -6.09 1.44 24.87
C ALA A 307 -7.01 1.53 26.10
N SER A 308 -7.65 0.41 26.45
CA SER A 308 -8.07 0.06 27.81
C SER A 308 -8.59 -1.38 27.86
N SER A 309 -8.03 -2.17 28.77
CA SER A 309 -8.39 -3.51 29.25
C SER A 309 -8.15 -4.72 28.33
N GLU A 310 -7.05 -5.43 28.63
CA GLU A 310 -6.88 -6.89 28.65
C GLU A 310 -7.65 -7.70 27.60
N THR A 311 -6.94 -8.18 26.57
CA THR A 311 -7.39 -9.34 25.80
C THR A 311 -7.66 -10.48 26.78
N PRO A 312 -8.88 -11.02 26.85
CA PRO A 312 -9.21 -12.03 27.84
C PRO A 312 -8.35 -13.28 27.58
N HIS A 313 -7.56 -13.66 28.59
CA HIS A 313 -6.55 -14.70 28.44
C HIS A 313 -7.09 -16.11 28.72
N VAL A 314 -8.30 -16.25 29.28
CA VAL A 314 -8.77 -17.51 29.87
C VAL A 314 -10.18 -17.89 29.39
N ILE A 315 -10.37 -19.17 29.06
CA ILE A 315 -11.68 -19.76 28.74
C ILE A 315 -12.51 -19.89 30.02
N GLY A 316 -13.65 -19.22 30.10
CA GLY A 316 -14.58 -19.22 31.24
C GLY A 316 -15.50 -20.43 31.27
N SER A 317 -16.34 -20.60 30.25
CA SER A 317 -17.14 -21.80 29.99
C SER A 317 -17.13 -22.18 28.51
N ILE A 318 -17.38 -23.46 28.24
CA ILE A 318 -17.56 -24.01 26.90
C ILE A 318 -18.93 -24.67 26.89
N SER A 319 -19.79 -24.27 25.96
CA SER A 319 -21.10 -24.88 25.71
C SER A 319 -21.21 -25.31 24.25
N TRP A 320 -21.91 -26.42 24.03
CA TRP A 320 -22.23 -26.94 22.71
C TRP A 320 -23.74 -27.04 22.56
N GLU A 321 -24.24 -26.66 21.39
CA GLU A 321 -25.65 -26.74 21.04
C GLU A 321 -25.80 -27.44 19.69
N GLY A 322 -26.80 -28.32 19.57
CA GLY A 322 -27.13 -28.96 18.29
C GLY A 322 -26.27 -30.17 17.90
N ASN A 323 -25.30 -30.56 18.73
CA ASN A 323 -24.60 -31.84 18.59
C ASN A 323 -25.46 -33.01 19.12
N THR A 324 -25.71 -33.99 18.26
CA THR A 324 -26.38 -35.24 18.61
C THR A 324 -25.49 -36.47 18.40
N LEU A 325 -24.49 -36.35 17.52
CA LEU A 325 -23.59 -37.44 17.16
C LEU A 325 -22.44 -37.64 18.15
N TYR A 326 -21.82 -36.54 18.60
CA TYR A 326 -20.69 -36.55 19.53
C TYR A 326 -21.04 -35.76 20.78
N SER A 327 -20.53 -36.21 21.94
CA SER A 327 -20.72 -35.50 23.20
C SER A 327 -19.85 -34.23 23.29
N ASP A 328 -20.31 -33.27 24.07
CA ASP A 328 -19.60 -32.02 24.40
C ASP A 328 -18.15 -32.29 24.85
N ASP A 329 -17.97 -33.26 25.74
CA ASP A 329 -16.65 -33.64 26.27
C ASP A 329 -15.71 -34.15 25.16
N TYR A 330 -16.25 -34.91 24.20
CA TYR A 330 -15.48 -35.43 23.07
C TYR A 330 -15.07 -34.29 22.14
N LEU A 331 -15.99 -33.38 21.81
CA LEU A 331 -15.74 -32.24 20.93
C LEU A 331 -14.76 -31.24 21.56
N SER A 332 -14.91 -30.94 22.84
CA SER A 332 -13.95 -30.12 23.59
C SER A 332 -12.57 -30.78 23.68
N GLY A 333 -12.52 -32.10 23.89
CA GLY A 333 -11.26 -32.86 23.88
C GLY A 333 -10.58 -32.85 22.50
N TYR A 334 -11.36 -33.01 21.43
CA TYR A 334 -10.87 -32.98 20.04
C TYR A 334 -10.25 -31.63 19.68
N LEU A 335 -10.88 -30.52 20.09
CA LEU A 335 -10.36 -29.16 19.90
C LEU A 335 -9.28 -28.76 20.93
N GLY A 336 -8.92 -29.64 21.87
CA GLY A 336 -7.95 -29.33 22.93
C GLY A 336 -8.41 -28.24 23.92
N LEU A 337 -9.72 -27.98 23.98
CA LEU A 337 -10.31 -26.92 24.80
C LEU A 337 -10.47 -27.37 26.25
N LYS A 338 -10.04 -26.53 27.18
CA LYS A 338 -10.20 -26.77 28.63
C LYS A 338 -10.71 -25.52 29.31
N LYS A 339 -11.69 -25.69 30.19
CA LYS A 339 -12.13 -24.64 31.11
C LYS A 339 -10.93 -24.14 31.94
N GLY A 340 -10.68 -22.84 31.91
CA GLY A 340 -9.50 -22.23 32.53
C GLY A 340 -8.23 -22.25 31.68
N GLY A 341 -8.26 -22.82 30.47
CA GLY A 341 -7.15 -22.81 29.51
C GLY A 341 -6.97 -21.47 28.80
N GLN A 342 -5.85 -21.30 28.09
CA GLN A 342 -5.59 -20.10 27.31
C GLN A 342 -6.54 -20.00 26.11
N PHE A 343 -7.12 -18.82 25.88
CA PHE A 343 -7.96 -18.57 24.71
C PHE A 343 -7.10 -18.23 23.49
N ASN A 344 -7.13 -19.11 22.47
CA ASN A 344 -6.47 -18.91 21.18
C ASN A 344 -7.52 -18.90 20.06
N GLU A 345 -8.02 -17.72 19.71
CA GLU A 345 -9.07 -17.57 18.69
C GLU A 345 -8.64 -18.10 17.31
N GLU A 346 -7.37 -17.86 16.92
CA GLU A 346 -6.85 -18.27 15.62
C GLU A 346 -6.79 -19.80 15.50
N GLY A 347 -6.24 -20.48 16.51
CA GLY A 347 -6.16 -21.95 16.51
C GLY A 347 -7.53 -22.64 16.58
N ILE A 348 -8.50 -22.05 17.28
CA ILE A 348 -9.86 -22.60 17.32
C ILE A 348 -10.52 -22.43 15.95
N ASN A 349 -10.47 -21.23 15.36
CA ASN A 349 -11.04 -20.98 14.04
C ASN A 349 -10.39 -21.84 12.95
N GLU A 350 -9.08 -22.09 13.05
CA GLU A 350 -8.36 -23.00 12.15
C GLU A 350 -8.89 -24.44 12.28
N SER A 351 -9.17 -24.89 13.51
CA SER A 351 -9.72 -26.24 13.78
C SER A 351 -11.20 -26.40 13.38
N LEU A 352 -11.93 -25.28 13.26
CA LEU A 352 -13.31 -25.25 12.76
C LEU A 352 -13.39 -25.10 11.23
N SER A 353 -12.34 -24.57 10.61
CA SER A 353 -12.28 -24.30 9.18
C SER A 353 -11.81 -25.55 8.41
N TYR A 354 -12.16 -25.61 7.12
CA TYR A 354 -11.77 -26.73 6.27
C TYR A 354 -10.24 -26.89 6.17
N GLN A 355 -9.72 -28.08 6.51
CA GLN A 355 -8.30 -28.41 6.40
C GLN A 355 -8.05 -29.51 5.35
N PRO A 356 -7.17 -29.28 4.35
CA PRO A 356 -6.88 -30.26 3.29
C PRO A 356 -6.40 -31.61 3.81
N GLU A 357 -5.53 -31.63 4.84
CA GLU A 357 -4.97 -32.86 5.43
C GLU A 357 -5.90 -33.55 6.44
N GLY A 358 -7.10 -32.98 6.69
CA GLY A 358 -7.99 -33.41 7.78
C GLY A 358 -7.52 -32.92 9.15
N GLY A 359 -8.24 -33.32 10.20
CA GLY A 359 -7.99 -32.85 11.58
C GLY A 359 -8.89 -31.69 12.02
N ASP A 360 -9.68 -31.13 11.10
CA ASP A 360 -10.74 -30.19 11.42
C ASP A 360 -12.03 -30.91 11.87
N LEU A 361 -12.86 -30.19 12.62
CA LEU A 361 -14.11 -30.72 13.12
C LEU A 361 -15.10 -31.06 11.99
N GLY A 362 -15.08 -30.31 10.88
CA GLY A 362 -15.93 -30.59 9.72
C GLY A 362 -15.66 -31.98 9.13
N SER A 363 -14.38 -32.34 8.97
CA SER A 363 -13.95 -33.66 8.51
C SER A 363 -14.48 -34.80 9.38
N LEU A 364 -14.52 -34.63 10.70
CA LEU A 364 -15.03 -35.63 11.64
C LEU A 364 -16.50 -35.97 11.38
N PHE A 365 -17.35 -34.95 11.19
CA PHE A 365 -18.77 -35.13 10.89
C PHE A 365 -19.02 -35.62 9.47
N MET A 366 -18.26 -35.12 8.49
CA MET A 366 -18.34 -35.56 7.10
C MET A 366 -17.99 -37.05 6.94
N ASP A 367 -17.12 -37.60 7.79
CA ASP A 367 -16.80 -39.03 7.82
C ASP A 367 -17.93 -39.92 8.31
N GLN A 368 -18.93 -39.34 8.98
CA GLN A 368 -20.16 -40.02 9.41
C GLN A 368 -21.34 -39.72 8.47
N GLY A 369 -21.09 -39.13 7.30
CA GLY A 369 -22.10 -38.84 6.28
C GLY A 369 -22.77 -37.48 6.40
N TYR A 370 -22.39 -36.63 7.36
CA TYR A 370 -22.95 -35.29 7.52
C TYR A 370 -22.30 -34.28 6.57
N LEU A 371 -22.64 -34.39 5.28
CA LEU A 371 -22.08 -33.55 4.20
C LEU A 371 -22.42 -32.06 4.37
N TYR A 372 -23.58 -31.75 4.95
CA TYR A 372 -24.09 -30.39 5.13
C TYR A 372 -23.84 -29.85 6.56
N PHE A 373 -22.87 -30.43 7.27
CA PHE A 373 -22.49 -29.99 8.59
C PHE A 373 -22.04 -28.53 8.57
N THR A 374 -22.53 -27.76 9.54
CA THR A 374 -22.11 -26.38 9.78
C THR A 374 -21.91 -26.14 11.28
N ILE A 375 -20.95 -25.29 11.61
CA ILE A 375 -20.65 -24.90 12.99
C ILE A 375 -20.37 -23.41 13.04
N GLU A 376 -20.98 -22.74 14.02
CA GLU A 376 -20.73 -21.34 14.33
C GLU A 376 -20.23 -21.19 15.76
N MET A 377 -19.19 -20.37 15.97
CA MET A 377 -18.69 -20.03 17.30
C MET A 377 -19.22 -18.65 17.71
N LYS A 378 -19.91 -18.60 18.84
CA LYS A 378 -20.29 -17.36 19.53
C LYS A 378 -19.41 -17.17 20.77
N LYS A 379 -19.06 -15.92 21.05
CA LYS A 379 -18.22 -15.54 22.20
C LYS A 379 -18.88 -14.44 23.00
N GLU A 380 -18.89 -14.61 24.31
CA GLU A 380 -19.29 -13.60 25.29
C GLU A 380 -18.10 -13.27 26.20
N ILE A 381 -17.76 -11.99 26.31
CA ILE A 381 -16.57 -11.55 27.06
C ILE A 381 -17.04 -10.95 28.39
N THR A 382 -16.63 -11.60 29.49
CA THR A 382 -16.91 -11.13 30.86
C THR A 382 -15.60 -10.89 31.61
N GLY A 383 -15.14 -9.65 31.64
CA GLY A 383 -13.85 -9.29 32.24
C GLY A 383 -12.67 -9.94 31.50
N ASN A 384 -11.85 -10.73 32.21
CA ASN A 384 -10.69 -11.46 31.64
C ASN A 384 -11.05 -12.91 31.20
N LYS A 385 -12.34 -13.26 31.13
CA LYS A 385 -12.82 -14.57 30.71
C LYS A 385 -13.62 -14.49 29.42
N VAL A 386 -13.46 -15.51 28.57
CA VAL A 386 -14.29 -15.72 27.38
C VAL A 386 -15.16 -16.94 27.57
N ASP A 387 -16.47 -16.76 27.49
CA ASP A 387 -17.43 -17.85 27.43
C ASP A 387 -17.71 -18.16 25.96
N ILE A 388 -17.52 -19.42 25.56
CA ILE A 388 -17.59 -19.87 24.17
C ILE A 388 -18.80 -20.77 24.02
N THR A 389 -19.65 -20.48 23.03
CA THR A 389 -20.77 -21.34 22.62
C THR A 389 -20.57 -21.77 21.18
N PHE A 390 -20.59 -23.08 20.94
CA PHE A 390 -20.57 -23.66 19.60
C PHE A 390 -21.97 -24.09 19.22
N GLU A 391 -22.50 -23.51 18.14
CA GLU A 391 -23.79 -23.88 17.57
C GLU A 391 -23.54 -24.77 16.35
N ILE A 392 -23.94 -26.04 16.47
CA ILE A 392 -23.78 -27.06 15.42
C ILE A 392 -25.13 -27.29 14.74
N SER A 393 -25.09 -27.34 13.41
CA SER A 393 -26.16 -27.90 12.59
C SER A 393 -25.60 -29.06 11.78
N GLU A 394 -25.86 -30.28 12.27
CA GLU A 394 -25.35 -31.53 11.66
C GLU A 394 -25.96 -31.77 10.27
N GLY A 395 -27.24 -31.41 10.08
CA GLY A 395 -27.96 -31.66 8.83
C GLY A 395 -28.35 -33.13 8.65
N LYS A 396 -28.83 -33.49 7.45
CA LYS A 396 -29.19 -34.88 7.12
C LYS A 396 -27.94 -35.66 6.70
N VAL A 397 -27.92 -36.94 7.05
CA VAL A 397 -26.92 -37.89 6.58
C VAL A 397 -27.07 -38.13 5.08
N SER A 398 -25.97 -38.07 4.35
CA SER A 398 -25.88 -38.29 2.91
C SER A 398 -25.36 -39.69 2.60
N VAL A 399 -26.08 -40.43 1.76
CA VAL A 399 -25.70 -41.76 1.25
C VAL A 399 -25.20 -41.64 -0.18
N ILE A 400 -24.15 -42.37 -0.54
CA ILE A 400 -23.62 -42.36 -1.89
C ILE A 400 -24.58 -43.10 -2.84
N ASP A 401 -25.16 -42.42 -3.84
CA ASP A 401 -26.00 -43.08 -4.86
C ASP A 401 -25.16 -43.61 -6.03
N LYS A 402 -24.24 -42.80 -6.57
CA LYS A 402 -23.36 -43.22 -7.67
C LYS A 402 -21.93 -42.75 -7.46
N VAL A 403 -21.02 -43.60 -7.92
CA VAL A 403 -19.61 -43.26 -8.12
C VAL A 403 -19.35 -43.30 -9.62
N LEU A 404 -19.04 -42.13 -10.19
CA LEU A 404 -18.83 -41.92 -11.60
C LEU A 404 -17.35 -41.67 -11.85
N ILE A 405 -16.80 -42.26 -12.92
CA ILE A 405 -15.46 -41.92 -13.41
C ILE A 405 -15.64 -41.30 -14.79
N THR A 406 -15.08 -40.12 -14.98
CA THR A 406 -15.15 -39.39 -16.25
C THR A 406 -13.76 -38.98 -16.72
N GLY A 407 -13.56 -38.87 -18.04
CA GLY A 407 -12.28 -38.47 -18.64
C GLY A 407 -11.27 -39.60 -18.89
N ASN A 408 -11.60 -40.85 -18.55
CA ASN A 408 -10.80 -42.03 -18.88
C ASN A 408 -11.11 -42.56 -20.29
N ASN A 409 -10.18 -42.41 -21.23
CA ASN A 409 -10.32 -42.86 -22.62
C ASN A 409 -9.49 -44.12 -22.94
N LYS A 410 -8.32 -44.26 -22.30
CA LYS A 410 -7.37 -45.37 -22.46
C LYS A 410 -7.47 -46.39 -21.31
N VAL A 411 -7.70 -45.94 -20.07
CA VAL A 411 -7.75 -46.80 -18.88
C VAL A 411 -9.18 -47.26 -18.64
N PRO A 412 -9.44 -48.59 -18.52
CA PRO A 412 -10.78 -49.09 -18.25
C PRO A 412 -11.33 -48.59 -16.90
N THR A 413 -12.59 -48.16 -16.88
CA THR A 413 -13.27 -47.65 -15.66
C THR A 413 -13.19 -48.63 -14.48
N GLU A 414 -13.28 -49.94 -14.75
CA GLU A 414 -13.16 -50.99 -13.71
C GLU A 414 -11.81 -50.97 -12.98
N GLN A 415 -10.73 -50.59 -13.67
CA GLN A 415 -9.40 -50.52 -13.07
C GLN A 415 -9.29 -49.33 -12.10
N ILE A 416 -9.97 -48.23 -12.40
CA ILE A 416 -10.01 -47.02 -11.56
C ILE A 416 -10.91 -47.26 -10.35
N LEU A 417 -12.08 -47.88 -10.56
CA LEU A 417 -13.01 -48.20 -9.48
C LEU A 417 -12.40 -49.14 -8.42
N LYS A 418 -11.44 -50.01 -8.78
CA LYS A 418 -10.69 -50.83 -7.81
C LYS A 418 -9.80 -50.02 -6.86
N MET A 419 -9.44 -48.79 -7.22
CA MET A 419 -8.62 -47.89 -6.41
C MET A 419 -9.49 -46.96 -5.54
N VAL A 420 -10.79 -46.89 -5.83
CA VAL A 420 -11.75 -46.05 -5.11
C VAL A 420 -12.29 -46.81 -3.91
N ASP A 421 -12.11 -46.22 -2.73
CA ASP A 421 -12.58 -46.74 -1.44
C ASP A 421 -14.07 -46.43 -1.20
N THR A 422 -14.65 -45.51 -1.96
CA THR A 422 -16.07 -45.14 -1.86
C THR A 422 -16.96 -46.07 -2.70
N VAL A 423 -18.05 -46.54 -2.10
CA VAL A 423 -18.96 -47.52 -2.72
C VAL A 423 -20.40 -47.02 -2.72
N LYS A 424 -21.18 -47.42 -3.73
CA LYS A 424 -22.63 -47.15 -3.75
C LYS A 424 -23.32 -47.73 -2.51
N GLY A 425 -24.19 -46.93 -1.90
CA GLY A 425 -25.08 -47.33 -0.80
C GLY A 425 -24.47 -47.16 0.59
N GLU A 426 -23.22 -46.74 0.72
CA GLU A 426 -22.62 -46.41 2.01
C GLU A 426 -22.75 -44.92 2.36
N LEU A 427 -22.50 -44.59 3.63
CA LEU A 427 -22.46 -43.19 4.07
C LEU A 427 -21.30 -42.45 3.39
N PHE A 428 -21.55 -41.19 3.03
CA PHE A 428 -20.48 -40.31 2.58
C PHE A 428 -19.36 -40.27 3.63
N SER A 429 -18.11 -40.39 3.19
CA SER A 429 -16.94 -40.23 4.04
C SER A 429 -15.85 -39.48 3.28
N ARG A 430 -15.37 -38.40 3.91
CA ARG A 430 -14.31 -37.56 3.37
C ARG A 430 -12.99 -38.31 3.33
N SER A 431 -12.62 -39.02 4.38
CA SER A 431 -11.37 -39.79 4.45
C SER A 431 -11.30 -40.87 3.37
N LYS A 432 -12.41 -41.56 3.07
CA LYS A 432 -12.48 -42.49 1.93
C LYS A 432 -12.32 -41.78 0.59
N LEU A 433 -12.93 -40.62 0.39
CA LEU A 433 -12.80 -39.83 -0.84
C LEU A 433 -11.35 -39.35 -1.05
N VAL A 434 -10.71 -38.82 -0.01
CA VAL A 434 -9.31 -38.38 -0.04
C VAL A 434 -8.36 -39.56 -0.27
N SER A 435 -8.59 -40.69 0.40
CA SER A 435 -7.84 -41.93 0.20
C SER A 435 -7.95 -42.44 -1.24
N SER A 436 -9.17 -42.41 -1.81
CA SER A 436 -9.43 -42.79 -3.20
C SER A 436 -8.68 -41.90 -4.19
N GLN A 437 -8.75 -40.59 -3.99
CA GLN A 437 -8.02 -39.62 -4.82
C GLN A 437 -6.51 -39.89 -4.75
N LYS A 438 -5.96 -40.11 -3.55
CA LYS A 438 -4.55 -40.41 -3.35
C LYS A 438 -4.13 -41.69 -4.07
N LYS A 439 -4.90 -42.77 -3.97
CA LYS A 439 -4.62 -44.04 -4.68
C LYS A 439 -4.61 -43.88 -6.20
N ILE A 440 -5.53 -43.08 -6.74
CA ILE A 440 -5.60 -42.77 -8.17
C ILE A 440 -4.36 -41.98 -8.61
N ILE A 441 -3.92 -40.99 -7.82
CA ILE A 441 -2.69 -40.22 -8.11
C ILE A 441 -1.45 -41.11 -8.04
N GLU A 442 -1.34 -41.93 -6.99
CA GLU A 442 -0.20 -42.83 -6.76
C GLU A 442 -0.08 -43.93 -7.82
N SER A 443 -1.13 -44.20 -8.59
CA SER A 443 -1.08 -45.12 -9.72
C SER A 443 -0.14 -44.66 -10.85
N GLY A 444 0.14 -43.35 -10.92
CA GLY A 444 0.96 -42.75 -11.97
C GLY A 444 0.32 -42.76 -13.38
N LEU A 445 -0.97 -43.10 -13.48
CA LEU A 445 -1.70 -43.21 -14.76
C LEU A 445 -2.42 -41.91 -15.17
N PHE A 446 -2.60 -40.98 -14.23
CA PHE A 446 -3.42 -39.79 -14.40
C PHE A 446 -2.70 -38.51 -13.95
N ASP A 447 -3.06 -37.39 -14.56
CA ASP A 447 -2.60 -36.04 -14.26
C ASP A 447 -3.10 -35.60 -12.87
N SER A 448 -2.17 -35.46 -11.93
CA SER A 448 -2.47 -35.11 -10.54
C SER A 448 -3.03 -33.70 -10.37
N GLU A 449 -2.77 -32.78 -11.31
CA GLU A 449 -3.27 -31.40 -11.25
C GLU A 449 -4.74 -31.30 -11.64
N LYS A 450 -5.25 -32.27 -12.41
CA LYS A 450 -6.63 -32.26 -12.93
C LYS A 450 -7.56 -33.23 -12.21
N LEU A 451 -7.03 -34.09 -11.34
CA LEU A 451 -7.83 -35.01 -10.56
C LEU A 451 -8.51 -34.31 -9.38
N THR A 452 -9.74 -33.84 -9.60
CA THR A 452 -10.59 -33.27 -8.54
C THR A 452 -11.88 -34.08 -8.44
N PRO A 453 -12.18 -34.68 -7.26
CA PRO A 453 -13.47 -35.32 -7.04
C PRO A 453 -14.54 -34.25 -6.93
N ASN A 454 -15.55 -34.36 -7.79
CA ASN A 454 -16.74 -33.52 -7.80
C ASN A 454 -17.84 -34.19 -6.98
N ILE A 455 -18.37 -33.48 -5.99
CA ILE A 455 -19.43 -33.97 -5.11
C ILE A 455 -20.73 -33.33 -5.59
N ILE A 456 -21.67 -34.15 -6.06
CA ILE A 456 -22.94 -33.70 -6.63
C ILE A 456 -24.05 -34.05 -5.62
N PRO A 457 -24.46 -33.10 -4.75
CA PRO A 457 -25.45 -33.34 -3.73
C PRO A 457 -26.87 -33.43 -4.31
N HIS A 458 -27.69 -34.36 -3.77
CA HIS A 458 -29.14 -34.45 -3.99
C HIS A 458 -29.88 -34.28 -2.65
N PRO A 459 -30.04 -33.06 -2.14
CA PRO A 459 -30.54 -32.82 -0.78
C PRO A 459 -31.98 -33.30 -0.52
N SER A 460 -32.82 -33.38 -1.56
CA SER A 460 -34.19 -33.88 -1.46
C SER A 460 -34.26 -35.36 -1.09
N ASP A 461 -33.31 -36.14 -1.62
CA ASP A 461 -33.31 -37.59 -1.57
C ASP A 461 -32.33 -38.11 -0.49
N GLY A 462 -31.55 -37.21 0.13
CA GLY A 462 -30.53 -37.55 1.12
C GLY A 462 -29.36 -38.32 0.52
N THR A 463 -29.13 -38.16 -0.78
CA THR A 463 -28.08 -38.87 -1.51
C THR A 463 -27.06 -37.92 -2.10
N VAL A 464 -25.92 -38.48 -2.49
CA VAL A 464 -24.83 -37.74 -3.14
C VAL A 464 -24.20 -38.61 -4.22
N ASP A 465 -23.89 -38.02 -5.37
CA ASP A 465 -23.07 -38.65 -6.39
C ASP A 465 -21.63 -38.14 -6.25
N ILE A 466 -20.67 -39.05 -6.40
CA ILE A 466 -19.24 -38.73 -6.40
C ILE A 466 -18.70 -38.96 -7.81
N GLU A 467 -18.22 -37.92 -8.44
CA GLU A 467 -17.60 -37.99 -9.77
C GLU A 467 -16.09 -37.76 -9.66
N PHE A 468 -15.29 -38.73 -10.06
CA PHE A 468 -13.86 -38.58 -10.24
C PHE A 468 -13.57 -38.23 -11.70
N ASN A 469 -13.30 -36.95 -11.96
CA ASN A 469 -12.82 -36.49 -13.27
C ASN A 469 -11.32 -36.73 -13.36
N VAL A 470 -10.91 -37.69 -14.20
CA VAL A 470 -9.52 -38.07 -14.42
C VAL A 470 -9.04 -37.56 -15.77
N VAL A 471 -7.77 -37.18 -15.87
CA VAL A 471 -7.12 -36.90 -17.16
C VAL A 471 -5.92 -37.81 -17.29
N GLU A 472 -5.89 -38.62 -18.33
CA GLU A 472 -4.81 -39.59 -18.55
C GLU A 472 -3.54 -38.90 -19.04
N LEU A 473 -2.39 -39.45 -18.64
CA LEU A 473 -1.06 -39.01 -19.10
C LEU A 473 -0.72 -39.49 -20.53
#